data_AF-A0A7V8V8Q8-F1
#
_entry.id   AF-A0A7V8V8Q8-F1
#
_cell.length_a   1.000
_cell.length_b   1.000
_cell.length_c   1.000
_cell.angle_alpha   90.00
_cell.angle_beta   90.00
_cell.angle_gamma   90.00
#
_symmetry.space_group_name_H-M   'P 1'
#
loop_
_entity.id
_entity.type
_entity.pdbx_description
1 polymer ?
#
loop_
_entity_poly.entity_id
_entity_poly.type
_entity_poly.pdbx_seq_one_letter_code
_entity_poly.pdbx_strand_id
1 'polypeptide(L)'
;MTVLDVSRMNSIRETAARASADNDNNPNGWSQSIADPMKMLACFPALQIKSGYILRAYQFKEGGNGNGFVWAMPIDADFPQPEDCPTQVGRFLRPPKPPQSLDQLMDAIEGDDTPWSYFSASIFSREASEFGAMWHGCQWSTHSLLGTDPWQCDPDAKDRRKRQALASGKADEWTWNADRPETWGPTYSEQGDIVTITFHTFSGLAQESIFRFTDTFHKGRFNFATQEETIALGPHGYIF
;
A
#
# COMPACT_ATOMS: atom_id res chain seq x y z
N MET A 1 12.69 18.44 10.04
CA MET A 1 11.98 17.14 9.99
C MET A 1 10.56 17.38 10.50
N THR A 2 9.56 17.03 9.70
CA THR A 2 8.14 17.21 10.05
C THR A 2 7.53 15.84 10.33
N VAL A 3 6.80 15.69 11.44
CA VAL A 3 6.07 14.45 11.77
C VAL A 3 4.67 14.50 11.17
N LEU A 4 4.22 13.41 10.56
CA LEU A 4 2.94 13.32 9.87
C LEU A 4 1.92 12.48 10.67
N ASP A 5 0.63 12.75 10.47
CA ASP A 5 -0.45 12.15 11.26
C ASP A 5 -0.79 10.72 10.80
N VAL A 6 -0.39 9.74 11.61
CA VAL A 6 -0.68 8.31 11.39
C VAL A 6 -2.14 7.96 11.59
N SER A 7 -2.81 8.56 12.57
CA SER A 7 -4.21 8.25 12.88
C SER A 7 -5.11 8.65 11.70
N ARG A 8 -4.85 9.83 11.13
CA ARG A 8 -5.50 10.28 9.89
C ARG A 8 -5.22 9.33 8.73
N MET A 9 -3.98 8.90 8.55
CA MET A 9 -3.61 8.00 7.45
C MET A 9 -4.25 6.61 7.59
N ASN A 10 -4.25 6.02 8.79
CA ASN A 10 -4.91 4.73 9.03
C ASN A 10 -6.40 4.78 8.72
N SER A 11 -7.08 5.89 9.02
CA SER A 11 -8.50 6.10 8.67
C SER A 11 -8.72 6.13 7.15
N ILE A 12 -7.79 6.75 6.41
CA ILE A 12 -7.79 6.76 4.94
C ILE A 12 -7.57 5.34 4.40
N ARG A 13 -6.58 4.61 4.92
CA ARG A 13 -6.27 3.22 4.52
C ARG A 13 -7.47 2.30 4.72
N GLU A 14 -8.15 2.38 5.87
CA GLU A 14 -9.36 1.59 6.12
C GLU A 14 -10.47 1.86 5.10
N THR A 15 -10.60 3.10 4.64
CA THR A 15 -11.60 3.49 3.64
C THR A 15 -11.19 3.02 2.24
N ALA A 16 -9.90 3.18 1.89
CA ALA A 16 -9.32 2.71 0.64
C ALA A 16 -9.42 1.18 0.49
N ALA A 17 -9.14 0.43 1.55
CA ALA A 17 -9.27 -1.03 1.59
C ALA A 17 -10.71 -1.47 1.33
N ARG A 18 -11.71 -0.78 1.88
CA ARG A 18 -13.13 -1.06 1.59
C ARG A 18 -13.51 -0.73 0.16
N ALA A 19 -12.97 0.35 -0.41
CA ALA A 19 -13.20 0.73 -1.81
C ALA A 19 -12.59 -0.27 -2.80
N SER A 20 -11.56 -1.00 -2.38
CA SER A 20 -10.79 -1.96 -3.19
C SER A 20 -11.15 -3.41 -2.94
N ALA A 21 -12.03 -3.66 -1.96
CA ALA A 21 -12.43 -5.00 -1.59
C ALA A 21 -13.16 -5.69 -2.74
N ASP A 22 -12.88 -6.99 -2.89
CA ASP A 22 -13.55 -7.82 -3.87
C ASP A 22 -15.06 -7.84 -3.65
N ASN A 23 -15.79 -8.04 -4.74
CA ASN A 23 -17.18 -8.43 -4.70
C ASN A 23 -17.24 -9.90 -5.11
N ASP A 24 -17.89 -10.75 -4.31
CA ASP A 24 -17.96 -12.21 -4.52
C ASP A 24 -18.45 -12.61 -5.93
N ASN A 25 -19.06 -11.67 -6.67
CA ASN A 25 -19.59 -11.83 -8.01
C ASN A 25 -18.54 -11.91 -9.14
N ASN A 26 -17.25 -11.62 -8.91
CA ASN A 26 -16.23 -11.79 -9.95
C ASN A 26 -16.00 -13.29 -10.27
N PRO A 27 -15.86 -13.67 -11.56
CA PRO A 27 -15.62 -15.04 -11.97
C PRO A 27 -14.22 -15.53 -11.56
N ASN A 28 -14.01 -16.85 -11.56
CA ASN A 28 -12.67 -17.42 -11.42
C ASN A 28 -11.80 -17.09 -12.65
N GLY A 29 -10.50 -16.95 -12.42
CA GLY A 29 -9.54 -16.48 -13.42
C GLY A 29 -9.44 -14.95 -13.43
N TRP A 30 -8.83 -14.41 -14.49
CA TRP A 30 -8.75 -12.97 -14.70
C TRP A 30 -10.07 -12.42 -15.25
N SER A 31 -10.55 -11.32 -14.69
CA SER A 31 -11.68 -10.54 -15.19
C SER A 31 -11.41 -9.04 -15.07
N GLN A 32 -12.19 -8.23 -15.77
CA GLN A 32 -12.30 -6.81 -15.42
C GLN A 32 -12.84 -6.69 -13.99
N SER A 33 -12.24 -5.82 -13.20
CA SER A 33 -12.67 -5.58 -11.82
C SER A 33 -14.01 -4.85 -11.79
N ILE A 34 -14.94 -5.36 -10.99
CA ILE A 34 -16.18 -4.64 -10.64
C ILE A 34 -15.88 -3.47 -9.68
N ALA A 35 -14.89 -3.62 -8.81
CA ALA A 35 -14.43 -2.55 -7.93
C ALA A 35 -13.75 -1.45 -8.76
N ASP A 36 -14.04 -0.19 -8.42
CA ASP A 36 -13.55 0.97 -9.15
C ASP A 36 -12.30 1.55 -8.47
N PRO A 37 -11.10 1.43 -9.06
CA PRO A 37 -9.87 1.96 -8.47
C PRO A 37 -9.87 3.49 -8.36
N MET A 38 -10.74 4.21 -9.08
CA MET A 38 -10.91 5.66 -8.87
C MET A 38 -11.50 5.99 -7.50
N LYS A 39 -12.35 5.11 -6.95
CA LYS A 39 -12.90 5.28 -5.59
C LYS A 39 -11.84 5.10 -4.52
N MET A 40 -10.89 4.19 -4.75
CA MET A 40 -9.71 4.04 -3.89
C MET A 40 -8.87 5.32 -3.92
N LEU A 41 -8.53 5.84 -5.11
CA LEU A 41 -7.78 7.10 -5.23
C LEU A 41 -8.49 8.27 -4.54
N ALA A 42 -9.82 8.37 -4.67
CA ALA A 42 -10.62 9.42 -4.03
C ALA A 42 -10.55 9.42 -2.50
N CYS A 43 -10.09 8.34 -1.86
CA CYS A 43 -9.84 8.31 -0.42
C CYS A 43 -8.64 9.16 0.00
N PHE A 44 -7.76 9.51 -0.95
CA PHE A 44 -6.54 10.29 -0.74
C PHE A 44 -6.72 11.72 -1.28
N PRO A 45 -7.31 12.64 -0.51
CA PRO A 45 -7.72 13.96 -1.02
C PRO A 45 -6.55 14.87 -1.43
N ALA A 46 -5.32 14.52 -1.07
CA ALA A 46 -4.11 15.25 -1.48
C ALA A 46 -3.56 14.76 -2.83
N LEU A 47 -4.18 13.76 -3.44
CA LEU A 47 -3.80 13.18 -4.71
C LEU A 47 -4.91 13.35 -5.73
N GLN A 48 -4.51 13.46 -6.99
CA GLN A 48 -5.41 13.52 -8.14
C GLN A 48 -4.84 12.67 -9.28
N ILE A 49 -5.73 12.22 -10.15
CA ILE A 49 -5.32 11.66 -11.44
C ILE A 49 -5.00 12.83 -12.38
N LYS A 50 -3.89 12.74 -13.11
CA LYS A 50 -3.53 13.72 -14.14
C LYS A 50 -4.63 13.80 -15.19
N SER A 51 -4.85 15.02 -15.70
CA SER A 51 -5.79 15.24 -16.80
C SER A 51 -5.50 14.32 -17.99
N GLY A 52 -6.56 13.73 -18.55
CA GLY A 52 -6.47 12.79 -19.67
C GLY A 52 -6.23 11.33 -19.27
N TYR A 53 -6.07 11.01 -17.98
CA TYR A 53 -5.89 9.64 -17.49
C TYR A 53 -7.06 9.14 -16.64
N ILE A 54 -7.15 7.82 -16.52
CA ILE A 54 -8.08 7.11 -15.64
C ILE A 54 -7.44 5.83 -15.07
N LEU A 55 -7.89 5.42 -13.89
CA LEU A 55 -7.54 4.13 -13.32
C LEU A 55 -8.57 3.06 -13.72
N ARG A 56 -8.07 1.89 -14.11
CA ARG A 56 -8.84 0.67 -14.42
C ARG A 56 -8.15 -0.51 -13.75
N ALA A 57 -8.88 -1.58 -13.46
CA ALA A 57 -8.28 -2.73 -12.81
C ALA A 57 -8.76 -4.05 -13.41
N TYR A 58 -7.84 -5.01 -13.48
CA TYR A 58 -8.18 -6.42 -13.63
C TYR A 58 -8.04 -7.10 -12.28
N GLN A 59 -8.82 -8.15 -12.07
CA GLN A 59 -8.80 -8.95 -10.86
C GLN A 59 -8.74 -10.43 -11.21
N PHE A 60 -7.95 -11.17 -10.46
CA PHE A 60 -7.82 -12.62 -10.52
C PHE A 60 -8.48 -13.24 -9.29
N LYS A 61 -9.28 -14.30 -9.50
CA LYS A 61 -9.83 -15.10 -8.40
C LYS A 61 -9.62 -16.60 -8.62
N GLU A 62 -9.22 -17.29 -7.56
CA GLU A 62 -9.15 -18.76 -7.56
C GLU A 62 -9.21 -19.31 -6.13
N GLY A 63 -10.17 -20.20 -5.85
CA GLY A 63 -10.21 -20.95 -4.60
C GLY A 63 -10.26 -20.08 -3.33
N GLY A 64 -10.91 -18.92 -3.39
CA GLY A 64 -10.97 -17.95 -2.29
C GLY A 64 -9.79 -16.96 -2.23
N ASN A 65 -8.75 -17.16 -3.05
CA ASN A 65 -7.66 -16.20 -3.23
C ASN A 65 -8.05 -15.14 -4.25
N GLY A 66 -7.48 -13.95 -4.08
CA GLY A 66 -7.71 -12.80 -4.95
C GLY A 66 -6.45 -11.97 -5.09
N ASN A 67 -6.22 -11.43 -6.28
CA ASN A 67 -5.21 -10.41 -6.54
C ASN A 67 -5.71 -9.50 -7.66
N GLY A 68 -5.38 -8.23 -7.64
CA GLY A 68 -5.73 -7.30 -8.70
C GLY A 68 -4.55 -6.46 -9.14
N PHE A 69 -4.67 -5.92 -10.35
CA PHE A 69 -3.69 -4.99 -10.91
C PHE A 69 -4.42 -3.77 -11.41
N VAL A 70 -4.04 -2.61 -10.86
CA VAL A 70 -4.52 -1.31 -11.28
C VAL A 70 -3.60 -0.76 -12.36
N TRP A 71 -4.22 -0.27 -13.43
CA TRP A 71 -3.58 0.34 -14.59
C TRP A 71 -4.01 1.79 -14.69
N ALA A 72 -3.04 2.68 -14.96
CA ALA A 72 -3.33 4.02 -15.44
C ALA A 72 -3.35 4.01 -16.97
N MET A 73 -4.40 4.55 -17.58
CA MET A 73 -4.62 4.55 -19.03
C MET A 73 -5.17 5.91 -19.48
N PRO A 74 -4.97 6.33 -20.74
CA PRO A 74 -5.70 7.47 -21.30
C PRO A 74 -7.22 7.26 -21.16
N ILE A 75 -7.97 8.34 -20.89
CA ILE A 75 -9.41 8.25 -20.63
C ILE A 75 -10.22 7.67 -21.80
N ASP A 76 -9.75 7.93 -23.04
CA ASP A 76 -10.38 7.46 -24.27
C ASP A 76 -9.79 6.14 -24.80
N ALA A 77 -8.89 5.51 -24.04
CA ALA A 77 -8.31 4.22 -24.43
C ALA A 77 -9.31 3.08 -24.20
N ASP A 78 -9.31 2.11 -25.11
CA ASP A 78 -10.08 0.89 -24.94
C ASP A 78 -9.56 0.09 -23.73
N PHE A 79 -10.47 -0.47 -22.94
CA PHE A 79 -10.16 -1.40 -21.86
C PHE A 79 -10.67 -2.80 -22.25
N PRO A 80 -9.83 -3.59 -22.95
CA PRO A 80 -10.25 -4.88 -23.52
C PRO A 80 -10.47 -5.94 -22.42
N GLN A 81 -10.98 -7.11 -22.80
CA GLN A 81 -11.05 -8.25 -21.88
C GLN A 81 -9.63 -8.79 -21.59
N PRO A 82 -9.42 -9.43 -20.42
CA PRO A 82 -8.13 -9.99 -20.05
C PRO A 82 -7.48 -10.90 -21.09
N GLU A 83 -8.27 -11.75 -21.75
CA GLU A 83 -7.83 -12.71 -22.77
C GLU A 83 -7.31 -12.03 -24.05
N ASP A 84 -7.72 -10.80 -24.31
CA ASP A 84 -7.28 -10.00 -25.45
C ASP A 84 -6.02 -9.16 -25.12
N CYS A 85 -5.55 -9.22 -23.87
CA CYS A 85 -4.36 -8.49 -23.44
C CYS A 85 -3.09 -9.36 -23.55
N PRO A 86 -1.93 -8.76 -23.88
CA PRO A 86 -0.66 -9.39 -23.58
C PRO A 86 -0.52 -9.59 -22.07
N THR A 87 0.04 -10.75 -21.67
CA THR A 87 0.33 -11.04 -20.28
C THR A 87 1.75 -10.58 -19.92
N GLN A 88 1.94 -10.07 -18.69
CA GLN A 88 3.25 -9.67 -18.23
C GLN A 88 4.06 -10.86 -17.72
N VAL A 89 4.93 -11.41 -18.57
CA VAL A 89 5.88 -12.46 -18.19
C VAL A 89 6.82 -11.96 -17.09
N GLY A 90 7.04 -12.79 -16.07
CA GLY A 90 7.93 -12.48 -14.94
C GLY A 90 7.25 -11.78 -13.77
N ARG A 91 5.96 -11.42 -13.88
CA ARG A 91 5.15 -10.99 -12.74
C ARG A 91 4.30 -12.13 -12.17
N PHE A 92 4.06 -12.08 -10.86
CA PHE A 92 3.17 -13.01 -10.17
C PHE A 92 1.79 -13.03 -10.86
N LEU A 93 1.24 -14.22 -11.11
CA LEU A 93 -0.02 -14.47 -11.84
C LEU A 93 -0.09 -13.95 -13.30
N ARG A 94 1.01 -13.42 -13.84
CA ARG A 94 1.13 -12.93 -15.23
C ARG A 94 -0.06 -12.05 -15.63
N PRO A 95 -0.24 -10.89 -14.97
CA PRO A 95 -1.43 -10.09 -15.14
C PRO A 95 -1.60 -9.62 -16.59
N PRO A 96 -2.84 -9.50 -17.07
CA PRO A 96 -3.15 -8.86 -18.34
C PRO A 96 -2.73 -7.38 -18.30
N LYS A 97 -2.00 -6.93 -19.32
CA LYS A 97 -1.62 -5.52 -19.51
C LYS A 97 -2.40 -4.92 -20.69
N PRO A 98 -3.27 -3.93 -20.46
CA PRO A 98 -3.89 -3.18 -21.54
C PRO A 98 -2.82 -2.51 -22.42
N PRO A 99 -2.92 -2.54 -23.77
CA PRO A 99 -1.86 -2.02 -24.65
C PRO A 99 -1.49 -0.55 -24.44
N GLN A 100 -2.46 0.29 -24.06
CA GLN A 100 -2.29 1.74 -23.87
C GLN A 100 -2.07 2.12 -22.40
N SER A 101 -1.88 1.17 -21.49
CA SER A 101 -1.57 1.49 -20.10
C SER A 101 -0.14 2.01 -19.93
N LEU A 102 0.04 2.91 -18.97
CA LEU A 102 1.36 3.31 -18.51
C LEU A 102 2.09 2.12 -17.88
N ASP A 103 3.42 2.14 -17.97
CA ASP A 103 4.26 1.15 -17.29
C ASP A 103 4.25 1.32 -15.77
N GLN A 104 4.15 2.57 -15.31
CA GLN A 104 4.09 2.93 -13.90
C GLN A 104 2.79 3.67 -13.61
N LEU A 105 1.96 3.11 -12.74
CA LEU A 105 0.69 3.72 -12.33
C LEU A 105 0.89 5.12 -11.75
N MET A 106 1.93 5.30 -10.92
CA MET A 106 2.22 6.56 -10.25
C MET A 106 2.62 7.69 -11.20
N ASP A 107 2.97 7.39 -12.46
CA ASP A 107 3.23 8.43 -13.47
C ASP A 107 1.96 9.20 -13.86
N ALA A 108 0.77 8.63 -13.65
CA ALA A 108 -0.50 9.30 -13.84
C ALA A 108 -1.02 10.03 -12.58
N ILE A 109 -0.32 9.93 -11.45
CA ILE A 109 -0.74 10.56 -10.19
C ILE A 109 -0.04 11.91 -10.03
N GLU A 110 -0.77 12.90 -9.53
CA GLU A 110 -0.25 14.20 -9.13
C GLU A 110 -0.80 14.61 -7.76
N GLY A 111 -0.19 15.62 -7.17
CA GLY A 111 -0.50 16.16 -5.85
C GLY A 111 0.03 17.58 -5.71
N ASP A 112 -0.13 18.17 -4.52
CA ASP A 112 0.13 19.59 -4.28
C ASP A 112 1.55 19.91 -3.76
N ASP A 113 2.48 18.96 -3.87
CA ASP A 113 3.85 19.03 -3.36
C ASP A 113 3.98 19.30 -1.85
N THR A 114 2.91 19.10 -1.08
CA THR A 114 2.99 19.16 0.39
C THR A 114 3.57 17.86 0.96
N PRO A 115 4.19 17.89 2.17
CA PRO A 115 4.59 16.68 2.89
C PRO A 115 3.48 15.62 2.98
N TRP A 116 2.23 16.06 3.12
CA TRP A 116 1.08 15.18 3.20
C TRP A 116 0.74 14.51 1.87
N SER A 117 0.91 15.20 0.73
CA SER A 117 0.71 14.59 -0.60
C SER A 117 1.74 13.50 -0.89
N TYR A 118 3.02 13.71 -0.55
CA TYR A 118 4.06 12.68 -0.72
C TYR A 118 3.81 11.44 0.14
N PHE A 119 3.43 11.64 1.40
CA PHE A 119 3.06 10.51 2.26
C PHE A 119 1.77 9.83 1.78
N SER A 120 0.80 10.60 1.29
CA SER A 120 -0.40 10.03 0.67
C SER A 120 -0.07 9.18 -0.55
N ALA A 121 0.83 9.64 -1.43
CA ALA A 121 1.26 8.89 -2.62
C ALA A 121 2.00 7.61 -2.26
N SER A 122 2.89 7.68 -1.26
CA SER A 122 3.58 6.53 -0.70
C SER A 122 2.61 5.42 -0.27
N ILE A 123 1.57 5.80 0.50
CA ILE A 123 0.58 4.84 0.99
C ILE A 123 -0.37 4.39 -0.13
N PHE A 124 -0.87 5.31 -0.96
CA PHE A 124 -1.74 5.00 -2.08
C PHE A 124 -1.12 3.97 -3.04
N SER A 125 0.17 4.12 -3.38
CA SER A 125 0.85 3.15 -4.24
C SER A 125 0.83 1.73 -3.67
N ARG A 126 0.91 1.59 -2.35
CA ARG A 126 0.87 0.30 -1.66
C ARG A 126 -0.54 -0.27 -1.58
N GLU A 127 -1.54 0.58 -1.25
CA GLU A 127 -2.95 0.18 -1.34
C GLU A 127 -3.32 -0.27 -2.76
N ALA A 128 -2.86 0.44 -3.78
CA ALA A 128 -3.12 0.10 -5.17
C ALA A 128 -2.42 -1.20 -5.61
N SER A 129 -1.26 -1.51 -5.05
CA SER A 129 -0.54 -2.77 -5.31
C SER A 129 -1.25 -4.00 -4.73
N GLU A 130 -2.15 -3.79 -3.78
CA GLU A 130 -2.97 -4.82 -3.14
C GLU A 130 -4.45 -4.75 -3.51
N PHE A 131 -4.78 -3.98 -4.54
CA PHE A 131 -6.14 -3.88 -5.00
C PHE A 131 -6.73 -5.27 -5.28
N GLY A 132 -7.89 -5.61 -4.70
CA GLY A 132 -8.53 -6.92 -4.88
C GLY A 132 -7.79 -8.12 -4.27
N ALA A 133 -6.76 -7.88 -3.43
CA ALA A 133 -6.02 -8.94 -2.73
C ALA A 133 -6.90 -9.65 -1.69
N MET A 134 -6.81 -10.98 -1.63
CA MET A 134 -7.50 -11.81 -0.62
C MET A 134 -6.62 -12.98 -0.18
N TRP A 135 -6.79 -13.40 1.08
CA TRP A 135 -6.07 -14.54 1.67
C TRP A 135 -4.57 -14.42 1.47
N HIS A 136 -3.95 -15.35 0.75
CA HIS A 136 -2.50 -15.36 0.51
C HIS A 136 -2.04 -14.28 -0.48
N GLY A 137 -2.97 -13.56 -1.13
CA GLY A 137 -2.65 -12.35 -1.89
C GLY A 137 -2.38 -11.13 -1.02
N CYS A 138 -2.74 -11.16 0.27
CA CYS A 138 -2.51 -10.08 1.21
C CYS A 138 -1.06 -10.10 1.74
N GLN A 139 -0.36 -8.99 1.54
CA GLN A 139 0.92 -8.66 2.16
C GLN A 139 0.80 -7.30 2.86
N TRP A 140 0.75 -6.19 2.14
CA TRP A 140 0.69 -4.82 2.68
C TRP A 140 -0.47 -4.57 3.66
N SER A 141 -1.62 -5.20 3.45
CA SER A 141 -2.83 -5.07 4.28
C SER A 141 -2.64 -5.68 5.66
N THR A 142 -1.60 -6.49 5.85
CA THR A 142 -1.16 -6.98 7.16
C THR A 142 -0.30 -5.96 7.93
N HIS A 143 0.18 -4.90 7.25
CA HIS A 143 1.01 -3.87 7.87
C HIS A 143 0.16 -2.81 8.56
N SER A 144 0.51 -2.55 9.82
CA SER A 144 -0.01 -1.45 10.63
C SER A 144 1.00 -0.32 10.68
N LEU A 145 0.61 0.90 10.32
CA LEU A 145 1.48 2.07 10.43
C LEU A 145 1.72 2.40 11.91
N LEU A 146 2.98 2.55 12.28
CA LEU A 146 3.39 2.92 13.63
C LEU A 146 3.45 4.45 13.76
N GLY A 147 2.69 4.99 14.71
CA GLY A 147 2.76 6.40 15.12
C GLY A 147 3.48 6.62 16.45
N THR A 148 3.54 5.56 17.26
CA THR A 148 4.13 5.53 18.60
C THR A 148 4.90 4.23 18.76
N ASP A 149 5.58 4.11 19.89
CA ASP A 149 6.28 2.89 20.29
C ASP A 149 5.30 1.69 20.32
N PRO A 150 5.53 0.60 19.55
CA PRO A 150 4.56 -0.48 19.38
C PRO A 150 4.27 -1.26 20.67
N TRP A 151 5.12 -1.13 21.69
CA TRP A 151 4.89 -1.71 23.03
C TRP A 151 4.21 -0.76 24.03
N GLN A 152 3.95 0.50 23.67
CA GLN A 152 3.29 1.49 24.54
C GLN A 152 1.79 1.68 24.23
N CYS A 153 1.24 0.91 23.30
CA CYS A 153 -0.20 0.95 23.00
C CYS A 153 -1.02 0.16 24.02
N ASP A 154 -2.25 0.61 24.26
CA ASP A 154 -3.17 0.06 25.26
C ASP A 154 -3.44 -1.45 25.04
N PRO A 155 -2.95 -2.35 25.93
CA PRO A 155 -3.16 -3.79 25.81
C PRO A 155 -4.64 -4.18 26.02
N ASP A 156 -5.46 -3.30 26.62
CA ASP A 156 -6.89 -3.52 26.83
C ASP A 156 -7.74 -3.14 25.62
N ALA A 157 -7.13 -2.82 24.48
CA ALA A 157 -7.84 -2.65 23.22
C ALA A 157 -8.73 -3.87 22.95
N LYS A 158 -10.05 -3.69 23.08
CA LYS A 158 -11.07 -4.73 22.89
C LYS A 158 -11.22 -5.17 21.42
N ASP A 159 -10.62 -4.41 20.51
CA ASP A 159 -10.66 -4.68 19.08
C ASP A 159 -9.53 -5.65 18.69
N ARG A 160 -9.91 -6.84 18.20
CA ARG A 160 -8.98 -7.89 17.76
C ARG A 160 -8.03 -7.40 16.65
N ARG A 161 -8.48 -6.49 15.78
CA ARG A 161 -7.62 -5.90 14.73
C ARG A 161 -6.57 -4.98 15.32
N LYS A 162 -6.93 -4.23 16.37
CA LYS A 162 -5.96 -3.41 17.11
C LYS A 162 -4.92 -4.26 17.82
N ARG A 163 -5.28 -5.45 18.33
CA ARG A 163 -4.31 -6.40 18.92
C ARG A 163 -3.34 -6.99 17.90
N GLN A 164 -3.82 -7.30 16.69
CA GLN A 164 -2.97 -7.76 15.58
C GLN A 164 -2.08 -6.66 14.99
N ALA A 165 -2.23 -5.42 15.46
CA ALA A 165 -1.38 -4.29 15.11
C ALA A 165 -0.30 -4.00 16.17
N LEU A 166 -0.18 -4.85 17.21
CA LEU A 166 0.75 -4.67 18.32
C LEU A 166 1.88 -5.70 18.28
N ALA A 167 3.09 -5.24 18.59
CA ALA A 167 4.22 -6.12 18.85
C ALA A 167 3.92 -6.98 20.08
N SER A 168 4.09 -8.29 19.95
CA SER A 168 3.95 -9.20 21.08
C SER A 168 5.17 -9.13 22.02
N GLY A 169 5.00 -9.67 23.23
CA GLY A 169 6.07 -9.77 24.21
C GLY A 169 6.59 -8.41 24.68
N LYS A 170 7.83 -8.41 25.16
CA LYS A 170 8.55 -7.20 25.56
C LYS A 170 9.59 -6.81 24.50
N ALA A 171 9.95 -5.52 24.46
CA ALA A 171 10.90 -5.00 23.48
C ALA A 171 12.31 -5.64 23.54
N ASP A 172 12.71 -6.19 24.69
CA ASP A 172 13.98 -6.91 24.89
C ASP A 172 13.94 -8.38 24.45
N GLU A 173 12.76 -8.92 24.16
CA GLU A 173 12.58 -10.26 23.56
C GLU A 173 12.71 -10.23 22.03
N TRP A 174 12.73 -9.03 21.44
CA TRP A 174 12.87 -8.82 20.01
C TRP A 174 14.34 -8.76 19.57
N THR A 175 14.62 -9.31 18.39
CA THR A 175 15.94 -9.21 17.76
C THR A 175 15.99 -7.97 16.88
N TRP A 176 16.86 -7.02 17.21
CA TRP A 176 17.05 -5.78 16.45
C TRP A 176 18.14 -5.95 15.39
N ASN A 177 17.79 -5.71 14.13
CA ASN A 177 18.72 -5.74 12.99
C ASN A 177 19.30 -4.36 12.67
N ALA A 178 18.66 -3.31 13.17
CA ALA A 178 19.06 -1.91 13.05
C ALA A 178 18.77 -1.16 14.35
N ASP A 179 19.31 0.06 14.45
CA ASP A 179 19.05 0.93 15.60
C ASP A 179 17.56 1.18 15.78
N ARG A 180 17.13 1.15 17.04
CA ARG A 180 15.75 1.47 17.41
C ARG A 180 15.41 2.90 16.98
N PRO A 181 14.28 3.13 16.29
CA PRO A 181 13.89 4.47 15.87
C PRO A 181 13.72 5.41 17.05
N GLU A 182 14.28 6.62 16.94
CA GLU A 182 14.01 7.71 17.89
C GLU A 182 12.56 8.22 17.75
N THR A 183 12.02 8.17 16.53
CA THR A 183 10.64 8.53 16.21
C THR A 183 10.00 7.39 15.42
N TRP A 184 8.86 6.91 15.91
CA TRP A 184 8.09 5.84 15.27
C TRP A 184 7.22 6.36 14.14
N GLY A 185 6.63 7.54 14.33
CA GLY A 185 5.76 8.18 13.36
C GLY A 185 6.46 8.52 12.03
N PRO A 186 5.70 8.64 10.92
CA PRO A 186 6.21 9.04 9.63
C PRO A 186 6.84 10.42 9.70
N THR A 187 7.98 10.56 9.04
CA THR A 187 8.74 11.80 8.97
C THR A 187 8.93 12.24 7.52
N TYR A 188 8.99 13.55 7.35
CA TYR A 188 9.30 14.22 6.09
C TYR A 188 10.62 14.99 6.23
N SER A 189 11.46 14.87 5.20
CA SER A 189 12.62 15.72 4.97
C SER A 189 12.74 16.11 3.50
N GLU A 190 13.35 17.27 3.25
CA GLU A 190 13.58 17.82 1.92
C GLU A 190 15.01 18.34 1.83
N GLN A 191 15.70 18.01 0.74
CA GLN A 191 17.03 18.52 0.42
C GLN A 191 17.10 18.85 -1.07
N GLY A 192 17.01 20.14 -1.40
CA GLY A 192 16.89 20.58 -2.79
C GLY A 192 15.60 20.02 -3.42
N ASP A 193 15.74 19.32 -4.55
CA ASP A 193 14.61 18.70 -5.26
C ASP A 193 14.29 17.28 -4.76
N ILE A 194 15.01 16.77 -3.76
CA ILE A 194 14.79 15.44 -3.19
C ILE A 194 13.89 15.55 -1.97
N VAL A 195 12.78 14.81 -2.00
CA VAL A 195 11.87 14.65 -0.88
C VAL A 195 11.96 13.22 -0.38
N THR A 196 12.03 13.05 0.95
CA THR A 196 12.10 11.74 1.59
C THR A 196 10.99 11.59 2.62
N ILE A 197 10.25 10.49 2.52
CA ILE A 197 9.28 10.05 3.52
C ILE A 197 9.85 8.81 4.19
N THR A 198 10.02 8.83 5.52
CA THR A 198 10.40 7.63 6.28
C THR A 198 9.28 7.28 7.23
N PHE A 199 8.86 6.01 7.27
CA PHE A 199 7.85 5.53 8.21
C PHE A 199 8.11 4.09 8.61
N HIS A 200 7.45 3.68 9.70
CA HIS A 200 7.57 2.32 10.21
C HIS A 200 6.24 1.61 10.18
N THR A 201 6.30 0.30 9.99
CA THR A 201 5.13 -0.57 10.12
C THR A 201 5.46 -1.77 10.99
N PHE A 202 4.42 -2.34 11.58
CA PHE A 202 4.44 -3.67 12.16
C PHE A 202 3.59 -4.61 11.30
N SER A 203 4.07 -5.82 11.05
CA SER A 203 3.24 -6.92 10.57
C SER A 203 3.51 -8.17 11.39
N GLY A 204 2.44 -8.90 11.74
CA GLY A 204 2.51 -10.22 12.35
C GLY A 204 2.50 -11.37 11.34
N LEU A 205 2.43 -11.08 10.04
CA LEU A 205 2.41 -12.11 9.00
C LEU A 205 3.76 -12.84 8.95
N ALA A 206 3.71 -14.17 8.88
CA ALA A 206 4.83 -15.08 9.03
C ALA A 206 5.53 -14.94 10.39
N GLN A 207 6.58 -14.14 10.46
CA GLN A 207 7.25 -13.77 11.72
C GLN A 207 7.00 -12.29 11.96
N GLU A 208 6.60 -11.96 13.18
CA GLU A 208 6.44 -10.58 13.62
C GLU A 208 7.66 -9.75 13.25
N SER A 209 7.41 -8.66 12.55
CA SER A 209 8.46 -7.86 11.95
C SER A 209 8.09 -6.40 12.03
N ILE A 210 9.09 -5.58 12.35
CA ILE A 210 9.01 -4.13 12.21
C ILE A 210 9.83 -3.75 10.99
N PHE A 211 9.19 -3.04 10.06
CA PHE A 211 9.81 -2.56 8.83
C PHE A 211 9.98 -1.05 8.88
N ARG A 212 11.11 -0.57 8.38
CA ARG A 212 11.35 0.82 8.01
C ARG A 212 11.22 0.94 6.50
N PHE A 213 10.37 1.86 6.06
CA PHE A 213 10.25 2.26 4.68
C PHE A 213 10.84 3.66 4.50
N THR A 214 11.67 3.82 3.49
CA THR A 214 12.20 5.11 3.06
C THR A 214 11.87 5.31 1.59
N ASP A 215 10.92 6.20 1.33
CA ASP A 215 10.46 6.54 -0.02
C ASP A 215 11.10 7.86 -0.45
N THR A 216 11.74 7.83 -1.64
CA THR A 216 12.46 8.98 -2.20
C THR A 216 11.79 9.47 -3.47
N PHE A 217 11.40 10.74 -3.45
CA PHE A 217 10.71 11.44 -4.52
C PHE A 217 11.58 12.56 -5.09
N HIS A 218 11.28 12.95 -6.31
CA HIS A 218 11.69 14.24 -6.86
C HIS A 218 10.52 15.22 -6.78
N LYS A 219 10.79 16.48 -6.44
CA LYS A 219 9.75 17.50 -6.32
C LYS A 219 8.89 17.60 -7.60
N GLY A 220 7.57 17.67 -7.44
CA GLY A 220 6.61 17.63 -8.56
C GLY A 220 6.39 16.25 -9.19
N ARG A 221 7.04 15.19 -8.68
CA ARG A 221 6.88 13.81 -9.17
C ARG A 221 6.46 12.89 -8.03
N PHE A 222 5.34 12.19 -8.24
CA PHE A 222 4.75 11.29 -7.25
C PHE A 222 5.06 9.81 -7.51
N ASN A 223 5.87 9.52 -8.53
CA ASN A 223 6.56 8.25 -8.66
C ASN A 223 7.86 8.30 -7.83
N PHE A 224 8.19 7.21 -7.14
CA PHE A 224 9.25 7.18 -6.14
C PHE A 224 9.98 5.84 -6.12
N ALA A 225 11.17 5.86 -5.54
CA ALA A 225 11.89 4.66 -5.16
C ALA A 225 11.65 4.35 -3.69
N THR A 226 11.50 3.08 -3.36
CA THR A 226 11.35 2.59 -1.98
C THR A 226 12.56 1.79 -1.57
N GLN A 227 13.09 2.08 -0.40
CA GLN A 227 13.91 1.16 0.37
C GLN A 227 13.08 0.60 1.52
N GLU A 228 13.02 -0.72 1.61
CA GLU A 228 12.40 -1.44 2.72
C GLU A 228 13.49 -2.17 3.51
N GLU A 229 13.41 -2.08 4.84
CA GLU A 229 14.35 -2.73 5.74
C GLU A 229 13.61 -3.32 6.94
N THR A 230 13.83 -4.60 7.22
CA THR A 230 13.35 -5.24 8.46
C THR A 230 14.27 -4.86 9.61
N ILE A 231 13.83 -3.95 10.47
CA ILE A 231 14.66 -3.40 11.56
C ILE A 231 14.54 -4.19 12.86
N ALA A 232 13.48 -4.97 13.05
CA ALA A 232 13.34 -5.87 14.20
C ALA A 232 12.47 -7.08 13.87
N LEU A 233 12.77 -8.21 14.53
CA LEU A 233 12.06 -9.49 14.44
C LEU A 233 11.54 -9.91 15.82
N GLY A 234 10.27 -10.28 15.87
CA GLY A 234 9.56 -10.71 17.08
C GLY A 234 9.53 -12.23 17.26
N PRO A 235 9.09 -12.69 18.44
CA PRO A 235 9.08 -14.11 18.80
C PRO A 235 7.87 -14.89 18.25
N HIS A 236 6.86 -14.20 17.70
CA HIS A 236 5.59 -14.78 17.27
C HIS A 236 5.29 -14.47 15.80
N GLY A 237 4.10 -14.85 15.35
CA GLY A 237 3.57 -14.52 14.04
C GLY A 237 2.41 -15.44 13.65
N TYR A 238 1.82 -15.20 12.49
CA TYR A 238 0.70 -15.99 11.97
C TYR A 238 0.83 -16.26 10.47
N ILE A 239 0.14 -17.29 10.01
CA ILE A 239 -0.12 -17.54 8.59
C ILE A 239 -1.63 -17.50 8.36
N PHE A 240 -2.05 -17.18 7.13
CA PHE A 240 -3.46 -17.25 6.73
C PHE A 240 -3.98 -18.69 6.74
#